data_AF-A0A2H0DQ29-F1
#
_entry.id   AF-A0A2H0DQ29-F1
#
_cell.length_a   1.000
_cell.length_b   1.000
_cell.length_c   1.000
_cell.angle_alpha   90.00
_cell.angle_beta   90.00
_cell.angle_gamma   90.00
#
_symmetry.space_group_name_H-M   'P 1'
#
loop_
_entity.id
_entity.type
_entity.pdbx_description
1 polymer ?
#
loop_
_entity_poly.entity_id
_entity_poly.type
_entity_poly.pdbx_seq_one_letter_code
_entity_poly.pdbx_strand_id
1 'polypeptide(L)'
;MTPDKSPLKNATQSFVSEKIQGESSPLDAAARAADEMITAVVRKTAGRSGAVPKDEIVREVCHGAINALLLADLDLPKGAVILLDGMASVAQEVQVDPQELVTWALEGISRIANAVPKQKVADIAHAVDERFMGTAEVFRELCRKAAAP
;
A
#
# COMPACT_ATOMS: atom_id res chain seq x y z
N MET A 1 20.26 -14.23 -13.89
CA MET A 1 19.54 -13.12 -13.24
C MET A 1 18.07 -13.46 -13.25
N THR A 2 17.51 -13.83 -12.10
CA THR A 2 16.05 -13.86 -11.96
C THR A 2 15.55 -12.43 -12.11
N PRO A 3 14.64 -12.13 -13.06
CA PRO A 3 14.03 -10.81 -13.14
C PRO A 3 13.37 -10.50 -11.80
N ASP A 4 13.60 -9.28 -11.31
CA ASP A 4 13.03 -8.80 -10.05
C ASP A 4 11.51 -8.89 -10.14
N LYS A 5 10.89 -9.74 -9.31
CA LYS A 5 9.49 -10.13 -9.46
C LYS A 5 8.51 -8.99 -9.19
N SER A 6 8.97 -7.85 -8.64
CA SER A 6 8.21 -6.60 -8.59
C SER A 6 9.12 -5.35 -8.49
N PRO A 7 9.50 -4.74 -9.64
CA PRO A 7 10.38 -3.58 -9.64
C PRO A 7 9.73 -2.33 -9.02
N LEU A 8 8.41 -2.16 -9.17
CA LEU A 8 7.69 -1.01 -8.63
C LEU A 8 7.57 -1.06 -7.11
N LYS A 9 7.33 -2.24 -6.53
CA LYS A 9 7.31 -2.40 -5.07
C LYS A 9 8.67 -2.09 -4.46
N ASN A 10 9.75 -2.57 -5.05
CA ASN A 10 11.10 -2.31 -4.55
C ASN A 10 11.48 -0.83 -4.68
N ALA A 11 11.17 -0.20 -5.82
CA ALA A 11 11.36 1.23 -6.02
C ALA A 11 10.56 2.06 -4.99
N THR A 12 9.31 1.69 -4.75
CA THR A 12 8.46 2.37 -3.76
C THR A 12 9.01 2.21 -2.35
N GLN A 13 9.40 0.99 -1.97
CA GLN A 13 9.97 0.73 -0.65
C GLN A 13 11.19 1.60 -0.40
N SER A 14 12.14 1.68 -1.34
CA SER A 14 13.32 2.54 -1.21
C SER A 14 12.94 4.02 -1.13
N PHE A 15 12.05 4.49 -2.00
CA PHE A 15 11.60 5.89 -2.01
C PHE A 15 10.92 6.28 -0.70
N VAL A 16 10.04 5.43 -0.17
CA VAL A 16 9.38 5.66 1.13
C VAL A 16 10.40 5.66 2.26
N SER A 17 11.32 4.69 2.28
CA SER A 17 12.38 4.63 3.29
C SER A 17 13.26 5.88 3.31
N GLU A 18 13.59 6.45 2.14
CA GLU A 18 14.30 7.73 2.04
C GLU A 18 13.47 8.89 2.59
N LYS A 19 12.17 8.94 2.26
CA LYS A 19 11.26 10.02 2.65
C LYS A 19 10.95 10.07 4.13
N ILE A 20 11.00 8.95 4.84
CA ILE A 20 10.70 8.92 6.29
C ILE A 20 11.91 9.25 7.18
N GLN A 21 13.13 9.26 6.62
CA GLN A 21 14.34 9.50 7.40
C GLN A 21 14.42 10.94 7.91
N GLY A 22 14.48 11.10 9.24
CA GLY A 22 14.59 12.41 9.88
C GLY A 22 13.28 13.21 9.92
N GLU A 23 12.18 12.64 9.45
CA GLU A 23 10.87 13.28 9.49
C GLU A 23 10.26 13.26 10.90
N SER A 24 9.59 14.36 11.25
CA SER A 24 8.87 14.48 12.52
C SER A 24 7.60 13.63 12.58
N SER A 25 7.01 13.32 11.41
CA SER A 25 5.91 12.37 11.26
C SER A 25 6.20 11.36 10.15
N PRO A 26 6.94 10.28 10.44
CA PRO A 26 7.33 9.27 9.46
C PRO A 26 6.14 8.58 8.76
N LEU A 27 5.05 8.33 9.47
CA LEU A 27 3.88 7.66 8.90
C LEU A 27 3.17 8.54 7.86
N ASP A 28 3.00 9.82 8.15
CA ASP A 28 2.40 10.77 7.20
C ASP A 28 3.32 10.97 5.99
N ALA A 29 4.64 11.00 6.22
CA ALA A 29 5.62 11.08 5.13
C ALA A 29 5.55 9.84 4.21
N ALA A 30 5.39 8.64 4.77
CA ALA A 30 5.22 7.42 4.00
C ALA A 30 3.95 7.43 3.15
N ALA A 31 2.83 7.89 3.72
CA ALA A 31 1.56 7.97 2.99
C ALA A 31 1.63 8.98 1.84
N ARG A 32 2.16 10.19 2.09
CA ARG A 32 2.38 11.19 1.02
C ARG A 32 3.29 10.65 -0.09
N ALA A 33 4.36 9.94 0.27
CA ALA A 33 5.26 9.33 -0.69
C ALA A 33 4.58 8.24 -1.53
N ALA A 34 3.69 7.45 -0.94
CA ALA A 34 2.88 6.46 -1.67
C ALA A 34 1.92 7.15 -2.64
N ASP A 35 1.20 8.19 -2.19
CA ASP A 35 0.27 8.97 -3.02
C ASP A 35 0.98 9.62 -4.22
N GLU A 36 2.14 10.24 -3.98
CA GLU A 36 3.01 10.81 -5.02
C GLU A 36 3.41 9.75 -6.05
N MET A 37 3.80 8.56 -5.59
CA MET A 37 4.25 7.46 -6.45
C MET A 37 3.10 6.91 -7.31
N ILE A 38 1.92 6.64 -6.73
CA ILE A 38 0.75 6.17 -7.49
C ILE A 38 0.42 7.17 -8.60
N THR A 39 0.26 8.43 -8.23
CA THR A 39 -0.12 9.49 -9.17
C THR A 39 0.93 9.68 -10.27
N ALA A 40 2.22 9.72 -9.91
CA ALA A 40 3.30 9.89 -10.87
C ALA A 40 3.38 8.71 -11.85
N VAL A 41 3.28 7.47 -11.37
CA VAL A 41 3.40 6.28 -12.21
C VAL A 41 2.19 6.16 -13.13
N VAL A 42 0.96 6.32 -12.63
CA VAL A 42 -0.26 6.28 -13.47
C VAL A 42 -0.22 7.34 -14.56
N ARG A 43 0.14 8.59 -14.23
CA ARG A 43 0.27 9.66 -15.24
C ARG A 43 1.35 9.37 -16.27
N LYS A 44 2.48 8.81 -15.85
CA LYS A 44 3.60 8.47 -16.74
C LYS A 44 3.26 7.34 -17.71
N THR A 45 2.44 6.38 -17.31
CA THR A 45 2.11 5.20 -18.13
C THR A 45 0.81 5.37 -18.94
N ALA A 46 -0.04 6.35 -18.62
CA ALA A 46 -1.29 6.61 -19.33
C ALA A 46 -1.12 6.70 -20.85
N GLY A 47 -1.95 5.94 -21.59
CA GLY A 47 -1.99 5.95 -23.06
C GLY A 47 -0.81 5.25 -23.74
N ARG A 48 0.12 4.63 -23.00
CA ARG A 48 1.24 3.87 -23.57
C ARG A 48 0.85 2.42 -23.82
N SER A 49 1.29 1.86 -24.95
CA SER A 49 1.16 0.43 -25.22
C SER A 49 1.97 -0.37 -24.20
N GLY A 50 1.37 -1.41 -23.61
CA GLY A 50 2.00 -2.22 -22.55
C GLY A 50 2.12 -1.50 -21.20
N ALA A 51 1.32 -0.47 -20.96
CA ALA A 51 1.25 0.19 -19.65
C ALA A 51 0.82 -0.79 -18.55
N VAL A 52 1.46 -0.68 -17.38
CA VAL A 52 1.05 -1.41 -16.18
C VAL A 52 -0.36 -0.94 -15.80
N PRO A 53 -1.32 -1.88 -15.57
CA PRO A 53 -2.66 -1.56 -15.10
C PRO A 53 -2.66 -0.74 -13.79
N LYS A 54 -3.65 0.15 -13.61
CA LYS A 54 -3.71 1.06 -12.45
C LYS A 54 -3.84 0.30 -11.13
N ASP A 55 -4.62 -0.76 -11.12
CA ASP A 55 -4.81 -1.67 -9.99
C ASP A 55 -3.49 -2.32 -9.57
N GLU A 56 -2.69 -2.77 -10.52
CA GLU A 56 -1.36 -3.32 -10.25
C GLU A 56 -0.41 -2.26 -9.69
N ILE A 57 -0.42 -1.04 -10.24
CA ILE A 57 0.37 0.09 -9.72
C ILE A 57 0.04 0.34 -8.25
N VAL A 58 -1.25 0.48 -7.92
CA VAL A 58 -1.70 0.77 -6.54
C VAL A 58 -1.30 -0.36 -5.60
N ARG A 59 -1.52 -1.63 -5.99
CA ARG A 59 -1.12 -2.79 -5.17
C ARG A 59 0.37 -2.81 -4.88
N GLU A 60 1.21 -2.60 -5.90
CA GLU A 60 2.67 -2.64 -5.72
C GLU A 60 3.19 -1.46 -4.89
N VAL A 61 2.63 -0.26 -5.08
CA VAL A 61 3.00 0.92 -4.29
C VAL A 61 2.60 0.75 -2.83
N CYS A 62 1.34 0.40 -2.54
CA CYS A 62 0.89 0.19 -1.17
C CYS A 62 1.65 -0.95 -0.48
N HIS A 63 1.97 -2.03 -1.22
CA HIS A 63 2.83 -3.10 -0.70
C HIS A 63 4.26 -2.63 -0.41
N GLY A 64 4.85 -1.80 -1.27
CA GLY A 64 6.17 -1.21 -1.04
C GLY A 64 6.20 -0.29 0.17
N ALA A 65 5.19 0.57 0.31
CA ALA A 65 5.07 1.51 1.41
C ALA A 65 4.92 0.79 2.76
N ILE A 66 4.02 -0.18 2.88
CA ILE A 66 3.86 -0.93 4.15
C ILE A 66 5.12 -1.75 4.50
N ASN A 67 5.85 -2.26 3.51
CA ASN A 67 7.15 -2.91 3.75
C ASN A 67 8.21 -1.93 4.25
N ALA A 68 8.24 -0.70 3.72
CA ALA A 68 9.17 0.32 4.20
C ALA A 68 8.88 0.66 5.68
N LEU A 69 7.60 0.77 6.05
CA LEU A 69 7.20 0.93 7.45
C LEU A 69 7.63 -0.25 8.33
N LEU A 70 7.49 -1.50 7.84
CA LEU A 70 7.94 -2.69 8.55
C LEU A 70 9.47 -2.67 8.78
N LEU A 71 10.23 -2.33 7.74
CA LEU A 71 11.70 -2.30 7.82
C LEU A 71 12.23 -1.17 8.70
N ALA A 72 11.47 -0.09 8.83
CA ALA A 72 11.75 1.01 9.73
C ALA A 72 11.23 0.78 11.16
N ASP A 73 10.66 -0.39 11.46
CA ASP A 73 10.06 -0.76 12.75
C ASP A 73 8.99 0.25 13.24
N LEU A 74 8.17 0.74 12.29
CA LEU A 74 7.08 1.68 12.56
C LEU A 74 5.75 0.95 12.83
N ASP A 75 4.81 1.67 13.42
CA ASP A 75 3.47 1.17 13.76
C ASP A 75 2.67 0.82 12.48
N LEU A 76 2.66 -0.46 12.12
CA LEU A 76 1.98 -0.97 10.93
C LEU A 76 0.45 -0.80 10.95
N PRO A 77 -0.28 -1.11 12.05
CA PRO A 77 -1.71 -0.80 12.14
C PRO A 77 -2.02 0.66 11.83
N LYS A 78 -1.32 1.59 12.47
CA LYS A 78 -1.52 3.03 12.23
C LYS A 78 -1.10 3.43 10.83
N GLY A 79 0.02 2.91 10.34
CA GLY A 79 0.52 3.16 8.99
C GLY A 79 -0.44 2.71 7.89
N ALA A 80 -1.06 1.54 8.05
CA ALA A 80 -2.06 1.03 7.12
C ALA A 80 -3.29 1.95 7.04
N VAL A 81 -3.78 2.45 8.18
CA VAL A 81 -4.90 3.40 8.22
C VAL A 81 -4.54 4.69 7.48
N ILE A 82 -3.38 5.29 7.77
CA ILE A 82 -2.95 6.54 7.14
C ILE A 82 -2.73 6.37 5.64
N LEU A 83 -2.17 5.23 5.20
CA LEU A 83 -2.04 4.91 3.78
C LEU A 83 -3.40 4.86 3.08
N LEU A 84 -4.43 4.29 3.73
CA LEU A 84 -5.77 4.20 3.16
C LEU A 84 -6.51 5.54 3.17
N ASP A 85 -6.29 6.40 4.17
CA ASP A 85 -6.94 7.72 4.27
C ASP A 85 -6.63 8.63 3.06
N GLY A 86 -5.42 8.51 2.47
CA GLY A 86 -5.02 9.27 1.27
C GLY A 86 -5.70 8.83 -0.02
N MET A 87 -6.23 7.60 -0.06
CA MET A 87 -6.69 6.95 -1.29
C MET A 87 -7.88 7.65 -1.95
N ALA A 88 -8.76 8.30 -1.19
CA ALA A 88 -9.89 9.03 -1.76
C ALA A 88 -9.43 10.22 -2.62
N SER A 89 -8.38 10.93 -2.19
CA SER A 89 -7.79 12.05 -2.95
C SER A 89 -7.06 11.54 -4.18
N VAL A 90 -6.27 10.47 -4.03
CA VAL A 90 -5.56 9.83 -5.15
C VAL A 90 -6.55 9.35 -6.22
N ALA A 91 -7.67 8.76 -5.82
CA ALA A 91 -8.70 8.25 -6.73
C ALA A 91 -9.24 9.34 -7.67
N GLN A 92 -9.46 10.55 -7.13
CA GLN A 92 -9.86 11.72 -7.94
C GLN A 92 -8.76 12.10 -8.95
N GLU A 93 -7.50 12.11 -8.52
CA GLU A 93 -6.37 12.48 -9.36
C GLU A 93 -6.10 11.50 -10.50
N VAL A 94 -6.33 10.21 -10.27
CA VAL A 94 -6.12 9.15 -11.27
C VAL A 94 -7.40 8.71 -11.98
N GLN A 95 -8.54 9.36 -11.71
CA GLN A 95 -9.85 9.06 -12.29
C GLN A 95 -10.24 7.59 -12.11
N VAL A 96 -10.29 7.13 -10.87
CA VAL A 96 -10.75 5.79 -10.45
C VAL A 96 -11.83 5.96 -9.38
N ASP A 97 -12.73 4.99 -9.26
CA ASP A 97 -13.69 4.98 -8.17
C ASP A 97 -12.96 4.88 -6.80
N PRO A 98 -13.29 5.72 -5.80
CA PRO A 98 -12.60 5.69 -4.51
C PRO A 98 -12.69 4.34 -3.78
N GLN A 99 -13.81 3.62 -3.87
CA GLN A 99 -13.93 2.31 -3.22
C GLN A 99 -13.06 1.26 -3.93
N GLU A 100 -12.99 1.34 -5.25
CA GLU A 100 -12.12 0.48 -6.06
C GLU A 100 -10.65 0.72 -5.73
N LEU A 101 -10.21 1.99 -5.64
CA LEU A 101 -8.82 2.32 -5.28
C LEU A 101 -8.46 1.86 -3.86
N VAL A 102 -9.35 2.06 -2.88
CA VAL A 102 -9.18 1.57 -1.51
C VAL A 102 -9.08 0.04 -1.48
N THR A 103 -9.85 -0.65 -2.30
CA THR A 103 -9.80 -2.12 -2.41
C THR A 103 -8.43 -2.57 -2.92
N TRP A 104 -7.91 -1.95 -3.99
CA TRP A 104 -6.56 -2.25 -4.49
C TRP A 104 -5.46 -1.94 -3.48
N ALA A 105 -5.60 -0.84 -2.74
CA ALA A 105 -4.66 -0.49 -1.67
C ALA A 105 -4.67 -1.54 -0.54
N LEU A 106 -5.85 -1.98 -0.11
CA LEU A 106 -6.02 -3.07 0.86
C LEU A 106 -5.38 -4.37 0.36
N GLU A 107 -5.56 -4.72 -0.91
CA GLU A 107 -4.91 -5.89 -1.53
C GLU A 107 -3.38 -5.77 -1.46
N GLY A 108 -2.83 -4.58 -1.75
CA GLY A 108 -1.40 -4.30 -1.65
C GLY A 108 -0.87 -4.45 -0.23
N ILE A 109 -1.57 -3.85 0.76
CA ILE A 109 -1.21 -3.93 2.18
C ILE A 109 -1.29 -5.38 2.68
N SER A 110 -2.30 -6.14 2.26
CA SER A 110 -2.56 -7.51 2.76
C SER A 110 -1.41 -8.48 2.52
N ARG A 111 -0.56 -8.20 1.52
CA ARG A 111 0.61 -9.01 1.15
C ARG A 111 1.70 -9.03 2.23
N ILE A 112 1.66 -8.10 3.18
CA ILE A 112 2.55 -8.11 4.35
C ILE A 112 2.32 -9.33 5.26
N ALA A 113 1.19 -10.04 5.12
CA ALA A 113 0.83 -11.17 5.97
C ALA A 113 1.89 -12.30 6.02
N ASN A 114 2.70 -12.46 4.97
CA ASN A 114 3.79 -13.44 4.95
C ASN A 114 5.05 -12.98 5.70
N ALA A 115 5.16 -11.69 5.98
CA ALA A 115 6.33 -11.07 6.60
C ALA A 115 6.13 -10.74 8.09
N VAL A 116 4.91 -10.86 8.62
CA VAL A 116 4.58 -10.49 10.00
C VAL A 116 3.82 -11.59 10.74
N PRO A 117 3.87 -11.65 12.08
CA PRO A 117 3.08 -12.59 12.86
C PRO A 117 1.57 -12.40 12.66
N LYS A 118 0.79 -13.48 12.82
CA LYS A 118 -0.67 -13.45 12.72
C LYS A 118 -1.33 -12.40 13.63
N GLN A 119 -0.77 -12.17 14.83
CA GLN A 119 -1.25 -11.12 15.73
C GLN A 119 -1.15 -9.74 15.09
N LYS A 120 -0.04 -9.44 14.38
CA LYS A 120 0.14 -8.16 13.72
C LYS A 120 -0.86 -7.96 12.57
N VAL A 121 -1.20 -9.03 11.84
CA VAL A 121 -2.27 -9.01 10.84
C VAL A 121 -3.62 -8.71 11.50
N ALA A 122 -3.91 -9.29 12.66
CA ALA A 122 -5.13 -9.01 13.42
C ALA A 122 -5.18 -7.55 13.91
N ASP A 123 -4.05 -7.01 14.39
CA ASP A 123 -3.94 -5.61 14.80
C ASP A 123 -4.24 -4.65 13.62
N ILE A 124 -3.66 -4.91 12.44
CA ILE A 124 -3.93 -4.13 11.22
C ILE A 124 -5.41 -4.25 10.83
N ALA A 125 -5.95 -5.48 10.81
CA ALA A 125 -7.35 -5.71 10.46
C ALA A 125 -8.30 -4.92 11.39
N HIS A 126 -8.00 -4.87 12.69
CA HIS A 126 -8.78 -4.12 13.66
C HIS A 126 -8.70 -2.61 13.42
N ALA A 127 -7.50 -2.05 13.27
CA ALA A 127 -7.32 -0.61 13.05
C ALA A 127 -7.99 -0.13 11.75
N VAL A 128 -7.89 -0.93 10.68
CA VAL A 128 -8.56 -0.64 9.40
C VAL A 128 -10.08 -0.70 9.54
N ASP A 129 -10.61 -1.64 10.32
CA ASP A 129 -12.05 -1.77 10.55
C ASP A 129 -12.63 -0.66 11.42
N GLU A 130 -11.90 -0.21 12.44
CA GLU A 130 -12.29 0.96 13.24
C GLU A 130 -12.43 2.22 12.38
N ARG A 131 -11.59 2.36 11.34
CA ARG A 131 -11.61 3.51 10.44
C ARG A 131 -12.62 3.36 9.29
N PHE A 132 -12.73 2.18 8.71
CA PHE A 132 -13.44 1.93 7.45
C PHE A 132 -14.60 0.93 7.54
N MET A 133 -15.09 0.63 8.76
CA MET A 133 -16.28 -0.19 9.10
C MET A 133 -16.62 -1.35 8.15
N GLY A 134 -16.37 -2.58 8.58
CA GLY A 134 -16.70 -3.80 7.81
C GLY A 134 -15.57 -4.27 6.90
N THR A 135 -14.39 -3.66 7.00
CA THR A 135 -13.20 -4.00 6.23
C THR A 135 -12.33 -5.06 6.91
N ALA A 136 -12.53 -5.36 8.20
CA ALA A 136 -11.74 -6.39 8.92
C ALA A 136 -11.77 -7.75 8.20
N GLU A 137 -12.97 -8.26 7.88
CA GLU A 137 -13.09 -9.60 7.28
C GLU A 137 -12.57 -9.62 5.84
N VAL A 138 -12.78 -8.53 5.10
CA VAL A 138 -12.21 -8.36 3.75
C VAL A 138 -10.69 -8.40 3.82
N PHE A 139 -10.08 -7.63 4.71
CA PHE A 139 -8.63 -7.59 4.86
C PHE A 139 -8.06 -8.95 5.28
N ARG A 140 -8.71 -9.64 6.24
CA ARG A 140 -8.30 -10.99 6.65
C ARG A 140 -8.37 -11.99 5.52
N GLU A 141 -9.41 -11.93 4.69
CA GLU A 141 -9.54 -12.79 3.52
C GLU A 141 -8.45 -12.51 2.48
N LEU A 142 -8.14 -11.23 2.23
CA LEU A 142 -7.03 -10.84 1.36
C LEU A 142 -5.69 -11.36 1.90
N CYS A 143 -5.44 -11.24 3.21
CA CYS A 143 -4.24 -11.80 3.83
C CYS A 143 -4.16 -13.34 3.70
N ARG A 144 -5.29 -14.05 3.86
CA ARG A 144 -5.35 -15.51 3.64
C ARG A 144 -4.96 -15.87 2.21
N LYS A 145 -5.49 -15.14 1.22
CA LYS A 145 -5.17 -15.33 -0.20
C LYS A 145 -3.71 -15.01 -0.51
N ALA A 146 -3.17 -13.94 0.05
CA ALA A 146 -1.78 -13.56 -0.15
C ALA A 146 -0.78 -14.53 0.51
N ALA A 147 -1.20 -15.24 1.55
CA ALA A 147 -0.40 -16.25 2.24
C ALA A 147 -0.52 -17.67 1.68
N ALA A 148 -1.40 -17.88 0.69
CA ALA A 148 -1.48 -19.15 -0.02
C ALA A 148 -0.24 -19.33 -0.93
N PRO A 149 0.39 -20.52 -0.94
CA PRO A 149 1.59 -20.81 -1.72
C PRO A 149 1.37 -20.83 -3.24
#